data_AF-A0A137NSD0-F1
#
_entry.id   AF-A0A137NSD0-F1
#
_cell.length_a   1.000
_cell.length_b   1.000
_cell.length_c   1.000
_cell.angle_alpha   90.00
_cell.angle_beta   90.00
_cell.angle_gamma   90.00
#
_symmetry.space_group_name_H-M   'P 1'
#
loop_
_entity.id
_entity.type
_entity.pdbx_description
1 polymer ?
#
loop_
_entity_poly.entity_id
_entity_poly.type
_entity_poly.pdbx_seq_one_letter_code
_entity_poly.pdbx_strand_id
1 'polypeptide(L)'
;VVKDTYKSSNEVTHTYLKQLINGKEVFNGDFNINVNKGGKVISYGNSFYKGAAPKSSSLIAENPGKATDAVDALFKHIQVDLGVPKEKVSVVEGRSTDGSATLNGIPNVPNGVQAVPKYIQNSNGELVLGWELVADLDENWLNGFVSANSEVVALHDWVHDASYNVWPIGTNDPEDGSRQVVTSQGTPTTSPKGWHDQGDKQYTTTTGNNVIAYDNSGFNLIWQLAPRAEGGKDLKFDFPIDLTKEPSTYRNAAVSQLFYTTNSLHDIYYAHGFDEVSGNFQQNNFGKGGKQGDALKAAAQDRAGTDNADFATPPDGQQPRMRMFIWDTTTPKRDGDFDNGIITHEYTHGLSTRLTGGPANSNCLNSNESGGMGEGWGDVMAFILRTRKEHTRNTDFGIGNYIYKGKTIRSYPYSTNLTTNPETYATINQFNEVHDIGEIWASILYEVYWNLIDKNGFNADLTSGNHDAGNTLLIRLLIDSFKLQPCNPTFIQSRDAILLADTQLTGGANKCAIWKGFAKRGLGTDATDAGGKYVNGNKVPEGC
;
A
#
# COMPACT_ATOMS: atom_id res chain seq x y z
N VAL A 1 -10.90 40.30 -17.66
CA VAL A 1 -9.50 40.68 -17.97
C VAL A 1 -8.84 39.58 -18.78
N VAL A 2 -7.95 39.90 -19.71
CA VAL A 2 -7.16 38.88 -20.43
C VAL A 2 -6.09 38.35 -19.48
N LYS A 3 -6.03 37.03 -19.28
CA LYS A 3 -5.03 36.38 -18.43
C LYS A 3 -3.88 35.81 -19.23
N ASP A 4 -4.18 35.29 -20.42
CA ASP A 4 -3.18 34.69 -21.28
C ASP A 4 -3.58 34.82 -22.75
N THR A 5 -2.58 34.89 -23.63
CA THR A 5 -2.77 34.81 -25.08
C THR A 5 -1.54 34.19 -25.72
N TYR A 6 -1.75 33.11 -26.48
CA TYR A 6 -0.67 32.45 -27.22
C TYR A 6 -1.16 31.94 -28.57
N LYS A 7 -0.22 31.75 -29.51
CA LYS A 7 -0.48 31.14 -30.83
C LYS A 7 0.13 29.74 -30.83
N SER A 8 -0.66 28.71 -31.10
CA SER A 8 -0.19 27.33 -31.18
C SER A 8 0.40 27.01 -32.56
N SER A 9 1.08 25.86 -32.67
CA SER A 9 1.80 25.43 -33.88
C SER A 9 0.90 25.25 -35.12
N ASN A 10 -0.41 25.05 -34.93
CA ASN A 10 -1.40 24.98 -36.02
C ASN A 10 -1.95 26.36 -36.44
N GLU A 11 -1.32 27.43 -35.95
CA GLU A 11 -1.67 28.83 -36.17
C GLU A 11 -2.99 29.32 -35.55
N VAL A 12 -3.57 28.58 -34.62
CA VAL A 12 -4.70 29.06 -33.83
C VAL A 12 -4.19 29.97 -32.71
N THR A 13 -4.77 31.16 -32.59
CA THR A 13 -4.56 32.08 -31.48
C THR A 13 -5.58 31.79 -30.40
N HIS A 14 -5.10 31.51 -29.19
CA HIS A 14 -5.89 31.23 -28.00
C HIS A 14 -5.84 32.45 -27.09
N THR A 15 -6.99 32.92 -26.63
CA THR A 15 -7.10 34.02 -25.67
C THR A 15 -7.98 33.59 -24.51
N TYR A 16 -7.47 33.72 -23.30
CA TYR A 16 -8.15 33.35 -22.06
C TYR A 16 -8.45 34.58 -21.23
N LEU A 17 -9.69 34.71 -20.79
CA LEU A 17 -10.18 35.83 -20.00
C LEU A 17 -10.75 35.33 -18.68
N LYS A 18 -10.52 36.09 -17.61
CA LYS A 18 -11.14 35.90 -16.30
C LYS A 18 -12.21 36.96 -16.05
N GLN A 19 -13.34 36.56 -15.48
CA GLN A 19 -14.38 37.49 -15.05
C GLN A 19 -13.91 38.26 -13.82
N LEU A 20 -14.19 39.57 -13.80
CA LEU A 20 -14.06 40.39 -12.60
C LEU A 20 -15.45 40.84 -12.14
N ILE A 21 -15.72 40.71 -10.84
CA ILE A 21 -16.89 41.28 -10.17
C ILE A 21 -16.36 42.11 -9.01
N ASN A 22 -16.71 43.40 -8.96
CA ASN A 22 -16.22 44.35 -7.95
C ASN A 22 -14.68 44.35 -7.79
N GLY A 23 -13.97 44.16 -8.91
CA GLY A 23 -12.50 44.10 -8.95
C GLY A 23 -11.87 42.77 -8.53
N LYS A 24 -12.66 41.75 -8.12
CA LYS A 24 -12.18 40.42 -7.76
C LYS A 24 -12.43 39.41 -8.86
N GLU A 25 -11.50 38.48 -9.04
CA GLU A 25 -11.67 37.37 -9.97
C GLU A 25 -12.77 36.41 -9.47
N VAL A 26 -13.54 35.87 -10.42
CA VAL A 26 -14.43 34.73 -10.17
C VAL A 26 -13.64 33.45 -10.42
N PHE A 27 -13.35 32.67 -9.38
CA PHE A 27 -12.53 31.45 -9.34
C PHE A 27 -12.82 30.50 -10.51
N ASN A 28 -14.09 30.26 -10.82
CA ASN A 28 -14.55 29.42 -11.93
C ASN A 28 -15.21 30.19 -13.09
N GLY A 29 -15.01 31.52 -13.15
CA GLY A 29 -15.56 32.40 -14.18
C GLY A 29 -14.55 32.68 -15.29
N ASP A 30 -14.45 31.77 -16.25
CA ASP A 30 -13.47 31.76 -17.33
C ASP A 30 -14.14 31.89 -18.70
N PHE A 31 -13.43 32.51 -19.63
CA PHE A 31 -13.84 32.60 -21.03
C PHE A 31 -12.64 32.33 -21.92
N ASN A 32 -12.77 31.42 -22.88
CA ASN A 32 -11.73 31.18 -23.87
C ASN A 32 -12.23 31.52 -25.28
N ILE A 33 -11.39 32.12 -26.10
CA ILE A 33 -11.63 32.41 -27.52
C ILE A 33 -10.50 31.78 -28.32
N ASN A 34 -10.85 31.04 -29.38
CA ASN A 34 -9.88 30.45 -30.30
C ASN A 34 -10.11 31.04 -31.70
N VAL A 35 -9.09 31.66 -32.28
CA VAL A 35 -9.14 32.37 -33.57
C VAL A 35 -8.17 31.70 -34.54
N ASN A 36 -8.64 31.34 -35.73
CA ASN A 36 -7.76 30.74 -36.75
C ASN A 36 -6.84 31.76 -37.43
N LYS A 37 -5.94 31.27 -38.28
CA LYS A 37 -5.00 32.12 -39.06
C LYS A 37 -5.66 33.20 -39.92
N GLY A 38 -6.92 33.02 -40.30
CA GLY A 38 -7.69 33.98 -41.10
C GLY A 38 -8.42 35.03 -40.26
N GLY A 39 -8.19 35.08 -38.95
CA GLY A 39 -8.86 36.01 -38.04
C GLY A 39 -10.29 35.63 -37.68
N LYS A 40 -10.74 34.41 -38.02
CA LYS A 40 -12.10 33.94 -37.69
C LYS A 40 -12.11 33.21 -36.35
N VAL A 41 -13.03 33.56 -35.46
CA VAL A 41 -13.31 32.79 -34.24
C VAL A 41 -13.83 31.41 -34.65
N ILE A 42 -13.14 30.36 -34.23
CA ILE A 42 -13.46 28.97 -34.54
C ILE A 42 -14.13 28.24 -33.37
N SER A 43 -13.88 28.67 -32.14
CA SER A 43 -14.61 28.20 -30.96
C SER A 43 -14.46 29.18 -29.81
N TYR A 44 -15.42 29.15 -28.88
CA TYR A 44 -15.31 29.82 -27.60
C TYR A 44 -16.02 29.01 -26.51
N GLY A 45 -15.56 29.17 -25.27
CA GLY A 45 -16.19 28.63 -24.07
C GLY A 45 -16.40 29.75 -23.05
N ASN A 46 -17.44 29.64 -22.23
CA ASN A 46 -17.84 30.68 -21.29
C ASN A 46 -18.48 30.08 -20.03
N SER A 47 -17.87 30.31 -18.88
CA SER A 47 -18.41 30.00 -17.55
C SER A 47 -18.62 31.26 -16.69
N PHE A 48 -18.66 32.45 -17.29
CA PHE A 48 -18.93 33.68 -16.55
C PHE A 48 -20.30 33.62 -15.86
N TYR A 49 -20.31 34.07 -14.61
CA TYR A 49 -21.52 34.29 -13.83
C TYR A 49 -22.43 35.30 -14.52
N LYS A 50 -23.72 34.96 -14.64
CA LYS A 50 -24.74 35.74 -15.38
C LYS A 50 -25.76 36.45 -14.48
N GLY A 51 -25.73 36.20 -13.17
CA GLY A 51 -26.65 36.82 -12.23
C GLY A 51 -26.27 38.27 -11.89
N ALA A 52 -27.04 38.87 -10.98
CA ALA A 52 -26.78 40.23 -10.52
C ALA A 52 -25.49 40.29 -9.68
N ALA A 53 -24.61 41.23 -10.00
CA ALA A 53 -23.43 41.48 -9.18
C ALA A 53 -23.85 41.95 -7.76
N PRO A 54 -23.13 41.53 -6.70
CA PRO A 54 -23.36 42.04 -5.35
C PRO A 54 -23.25 43.56 -5.31
N LYS A 55 -24.14 44.23 -4.57
CA LYS A 55 -24.08 45.67 -4.37
C LYS A 55 -22.78 46.03 -3.64
N SER A 56 -21.85 46.65 -4.35
CA SER A 56 -20.64 47.22 -3.75
C SER A 56 -20.81 48.72 -3.51
N SER A 57 -20.33 49.19 -2.36
CA SER A 57 -20.24 50.62 -2.06
C SER A 57 -18.78 50.99 -1.86
N SER A 58 -18.35 52.15 -2.35
CA SER A 58 -16.99 52.65 -2.15
C SER A 58 -16.64 52.96 -0.68
N LEU A 59 -17.63 52.87 0.21
CA LEU A 59 -17.52 53.17 1.65
C LEU A 59 -17.35 51.92 2.53
N ILE A 60 -17.64 50.72 2.02
CA ILE A 60 -17.54 49.45 2.77
C ILE A 60 -16.82 48.42 1.90
N ALA A 61 -15.60 48.04 2.30
CA ALA A 61 -14.86 46.97 1.66
C ALA A 61 -15.55 45.61 1.89
N GLU A 62 -15.63 44.80 0.83
CA GLU A 62 -16.11 43.43 0.91
C GLU A 62 -15.22 42.60 1.83
N ASN A 63 -15.84 41.76 2.67
CA ASN A 63 -15.13 40.96 3.67
C ASN A 63 -15.18 39.47 3.31
N PRO A 64 -14.08 38.87 2.81
CA PRO A 64 -13.99 37.45 2.51
C PRO A 64 -13.78 36.57 3.76
N GLY A 65 -13.89 37.12 4.98
CA GLY A 65 -13.51 36.42 6.21
C GLY A 65 -12.01 36.47 6.46
N LYS A 66 -11.54 35.87 7.56
CA LYS A 66 -10.10 35.79 7.87
C LYS A 66 -9.45 34.63 7.12
N ALA A 67 -8.35 34.91 6.42
CA ALA A 67 -7.60 33.88 5.70
C ALA A 67 -7.09 32.74 6.62
N THR A 68 -6.75 33.05 7.88
CA THR A 68 -6.34 32.04 8.88
C THR A 68 -7.47 31.07 9.23
N ASP A 69 -8.71 31.56 9.32
CA ASP A 69 -9.87 30.70 9.58
C ASP A 69 -10.21 29.86 8.33
N ALA A 70 -10.01 30.43 7.13
CA ALA A 70 -10.15 29.70 5.87
C ALA A 70 -9.13 28.57 5.73
N VAL A 71 -7.85 28.81 6.05
CA VAL A 71 -6.80 27.78 6.07
C VAL A 71 -7.11 26.69 7.08
N ASP A 72 -7.48 27.05 8.32
CA ASP A 72 -7.88 26.08 9.35
C ASP A 72 -9.08 25.22 8.90
N ALA A 73 -10.08 25.83 8.27
CA ALA A 73 -11.24 25.12 7.73
C ALA A 73 -10.86 24.16 6.59
N LEU A 74 -10.00 24.58 5.67
CA LEU A 74 -9.52 23.73 4.58
C LEU A 74 -8.73 22.53 5.12
N PHE A 75 -7.78 22.77 6.03
CA PHE A 75 -6.92 21.73 6.60
C PHE A 75 -7.72 20.72 7.43
N LYS A 76 -8.74 21.18 8.17
CA LYS A 76 -9.71 20.29 8.85
C LYS A 76 -10.53 19.47 7.86
N HIS A 77 -10.97 20.06 6.75
CA HIS A 77 -11.76 19.36 5.74
C HIS A 77 -10.98 18.20 5.11
N ILE A 78 -9.68 18.41 4.85
CA ILE A 78 -8.79 17.38 4.29
C ILE A 78 -8.12 16.49 5.36
N GLN A 79 -8.47 16.68 6.64
CA GLN A 79 -7.93 15.91 7.77
C GLN A 79 -6.40 16.00 7.94
N VAL A 80 -5.79 17.12 7.55
CA VAL A 80 -4.36 17.39 7.75
C VAL A 80 -4.18 18.31 8.94
N ASP A 81 -3.35 17.91 9.92
CA ASP A 81 -2.98 18.77 11.05
C ASP A 81 -2.04 19.88 10.56
N LEU A 82 -2.34 21.12 10.94
CA LEU A 82 -1.48 22.28 10.69
C LEU A 82 -0.13 22.15 11.42
N GLY A 83 -0.02 21.29 12.43
CA GLY A 83 1.19 21.09 13.23
C GLY A 83 1.51 22.25 14.18
N VAL A 84 0.68 23.30 14.15
CA VAL A 84 0.72 24.47 15.01
C VAL A 84 -0.70 24.96 15.29
N PRO A 85 -0.99 25.55 16.47
CA PRO A 85 -2.24 26.27 16.69
C PRO A 85 -2.43 27.36 15.63
N LYS A 86 -3.66 27.54 15.12
CA LYS A 86 -3.94 28.51 14.06
C LYS A 86 -3.55 29.94 14.43
N GLU A 87 -3.52 30.27 15.72
CA GLU A 87 -3.08 31.57 16.26
C GLU A 87 -1.57 31.82 16.05
N LYS A 88 -0.79 30.76 15.79
CA LYS A 88 0.64 30.85 15.47
C LYS A 88 0.91 30.90 13.96
N VAL A 89 -0.10 30.71 13.12
CA VAL A 89 0.03 30.90 11.66
C VAL A 89 0.21 32.39 11.41
N SER A 90 1.40 32.74 10.95
CA SER A 90 1.78 34.12 10.71
C SER A 90 1.36 34.55 9.31
N VAL A 91 0.58 35.62 9.22
CA VAL A 91 0.33 36.29 7.93
C VAL A 91 1.55 37.16 7.67
N VAL A 92 2.42 36.74 6.74
CA VAL A 92 3.68 37.43 6.45
C VAL A 92 3.66 37.94 5.00
N GLU A 93 3.98 39.23 4.89
CA GLU A 93 4.11 40.03 3.67
C GLU A 93 2.84 40.48 2.92
N GLY A 94 2.82 41.79 2.67
CA GLY A 94 2.03 42.53 1.68
C GLY A 94 0.56 42.15 1.55
N ARG A 95 -0.34 42.83 2.29
CA ARG A 95 -1.71 43.07 1.78
C ARG A 95 -1.54 43.76 0.43
N SER A 96 -1.51 42.99 -0.65
CA SER A 96 -1.65 43.52 -1.99
C SER A 96 -2.92 44.37 -2.01
N THR A 97 -2.99 45.33 -2.93
CA THR A 97 -4.14 46.23 -3.01
C THR A 97 -5.47 45.50 -3.22
N ASP A 98 -5.43 44.24 -3.65
CA ASP A 98 -6.59 43.35 -3.81
C ASP A 98 -6.93 42.51 -2.57
N GLY A 99 -6.07 42.50 -1.54
CA GLY A 99 -6.28 41.78 -0.27
C GLY A 99 -5.66 40.39 -0.19
N SER A 100 -4.85 39.98 -1.18
CA SER A 100 -4.10 38.72 -1.15
C SER A 100 -3.02 38.70 -0.06
N ALA A 101 -2.65 37.50 0.40
CA ALA A 101 -1.62 37.29 1.42
C ALA A 101 -1.00 35.89 1.31
N THR A 102 0.19 35.71 1.90
CA THR A 102 0.78 34.38 2.14
C THR A 102 0.79 34.08 3.63
N LEU A 103 0.31 32.89 4.00
CA LEU A 103 0.27 32.40 5.38
C LEU A 103 1.44 31.46 5.63
N ASN A 104 2.38 31.90 6.48
CA ASN A 104 3.61 31.20 6.81
C ASN A 104 3.58 30.62 8.23
N GLY A 105 4.54 29.73 8.54
CA GLY A 105 4.68 29.11 9.86
C GLY A 105 3.88 27.83 10.02
N ILE A 106 3.46 27.21 8.90
CA ILE A 106 2.84 25.88 8.86
C ILE A 106 3.97 24.89 8.51
N PRO A 107 4.41 24.01 9.44
CA PRO A 107 5.57 23.13 9.24
C PRO A 107 5.54 22.29 7.96
N ASN A 108 4.35 21.86 7.54
CA ASN A 108 4.16 21.00 6.36
C ASN A 108 3.91 21.78 5.06
N VAL A 109 4.00 23.11 5.07
CA VAL A 109 3.86 23.97 3.88
C VAL A 109 5.00 24.98 3.88
N PRO A 110 6.22 24.58 3.47
CA PRO A 110 7.42 25.39 3.65
C PRO A 110 7.38 26.73 2.88
N ASN A 111 6.62 26.79 1.79
CA ASN A 111 6.43 27.99 0.97
C ASN A 111 5.22 28.86 1.41
N GLY A 112 4.53 28.45 2.48
CA GLY A 112 3.30 29.07 2.96
C GLY A 112 2.08 28.80 2.07
N VAL A 113 0.90 29.11 2.59
CA VAL A 113 -0.37 29.00 1.85
C VAL A 113 -0.67 30.35 1.20
N GLN A 114 -0.79 30.38 -0.12
CA GLN A 114 -1.24 31.58 -0.83
C GLN A 114 -2.75 31.73 -0.65
N ALA A 115 -3.20 32.90 -0.24
CA ALA A 115 -4.61 33.22 -0.05
C ALA A 115 -5.00 34.45 -0.89
N VAL A 116 -5.91 34.27 -1.84
CA VAL A 116 -6.37 35.32 -2.76
C VAL A 116 -7.88 35.50 -2.61
N PRO A 117 -8.38 36.72 -2.30
CA PRO A 117 -9.81 36.93 -2.16
C PRO A 117 -10.49 36.91 -3.53
N LYS A 118 -11.41 35.96 -3.71
CA LYS A 118 -12.10 35.72 -4.98
C LYS A 118 -13.60 35.50 -4.74
N TYR A 119 -14.35 35.55 -5.83
CA TYR A 119 -15.71 35.00 -5.87
C TYR A 119 -15.69 33.58 -6.43
N ILE A 120 -16.67 32.75 -6.10
CA ILE A 120 -16.94 31.50 -6.81
C ILE A 120 -18.42 31.40 -7.11
N GLN A 121 -18.78 30.88 -8.28
CA GLN A 121 -20.15 30.47 -8.54
C GLN A 121 -20.34 29.05 -7.99
N ASN A 122 -21.18 28.88 -6.96
CA ASN A 122 -21.46 27.57 -6.37
C ASN A 122 -22.39 26.71 -7.26
N SER A 123 -22.64 25.47 -6.86
CA SER A 123 -23.50 24.52 -7.58
C SER A 123 -24.97 24.97 -7.72
N ASN A 124 -25.44 25.82 -6.81
CA ASN A 124 -26.77 26.43 -6.87
C ASN A 124 -26.83 27.63 -7.84
N GLY A 125 -25.70 27.99 -8.45
CA GLY A 125 -25.59 29.15 -9.34
C GLY A 125 -25.55 30.48 -8.60
N GLU A 126 -25.19 30.48 -7.32
CA GLU A 126 -25.02 31.68 -6.49
C GLU A 126 -23.56 32.11 -6.44
N LEU A 127 -23.33 33.41 -6.29
CA LEU A 127 -21.98 33.96 -6.18
C LEU A 127 -21.58 34.08 -4.71
N VAL A 128 -20.51 33.40 -4.31
CA VAL A 128 -20.01 33.35 -2.93
C VAL A 128 -18.65 34.03 -2.86
N LEU A 129 -18.46 34.92 -1.87
CA LEU A 129 -17.18 35.56 -1.59
C LEU A 129 -16.35 34.71 -0.62
N GLY A 130 -15.05 34.62 -0.85
CA GLY A 130 -14.15 33.83 -0.01
C GLY A 130 -12.69 33.94 -0.42
N TRP A 131 -11.91 32.94 -0.05
CA TRP A 131 -10.49 32.80 -0.31
C TRP A 131 -10.24 31.61 -1.25
N GLU A 132 -9.54 31.85 -2.35
CA GLU A 132 -8.77 30.80 -3.01
C GLU A 132 -7.51 30.56 -2.17
N LEU A 133 -7.22 29.30 -1.86
CA LEU A 133 -6.10 28.86 -1.06
C LEU A 133 -5.26 27.88 -1.89
N VAL A 134 -4.00 28.23 -2.15
CA VAL A 134 -3.04 27.34 -2.81
C VAL A 134 -1.98 26.90 -1.81
N ALA A 135 -1.88 25.59 -1.59
CA ALA A 135 -0.96 24.99 -0.62
C ALA A 135 -0.19 23.84 -1.27
N ASP A 136 1.14 23.93 -1.24
CA ASP A 136 2.05 22.87 -1.65
C ASP A 136 2.43 22.06 -0.40
N LEU A 137 1.93 20.83 -0.31
CA LEU A 137 2.13 19.89 0.79
C LEU A 137 3.20 18.83 0.46
N ASP A 138 4.04 19.07 -0.55
CA ASP A 138 5.00 18.11 -1.13
C ASP A 138 4.32 16.96 -1.90
N GLU A 139 3.56 16.10 -1.22
CA GLU A 139 2.84 14.98 -1.84
C GLU A 139 1.55 15.40 -2.55
N ASN A 140 0.95 16.51 -2.15
CA ASN A 140 -0.30 17.03 -2.71
C ASN A 140 -0.13 18.52 -3.01
N TRP A 141 -0.74 19.01 -4.09
CA TRP A 141 -0.72 20.44 -4.40
C TRP A 141 -2.16 20.94 -4.51
N LEU A 142 -2.63 21.50 -3.40
CA LEU A 142 -4.02 21.86 -3.24
C LEU A 142 -4.32 23.24 -3.81
N ASN A 143 -5.47 23.35 -4.48
CA ASN A 143 -6.15 24.59 -4.79
C ASN A 143 -7.61 24.51 -4.30
N GLY A 144 -7.88 25.10 -3.14
CA GLY A 144 -9.20 25.13 -2.50
C GLY A 144 -9.86 26.50 -2.58
N PHE A 145 -11.19 26.54 -2.52
CA PHE A 145 -11.96 27.76 -2.28
C PHE A 145 -12.76 27.64 -1.00
N VAL A 146 -12.57 28.58 -0.07
CA VAL A 146 -13.26 28.62 1.22
C VAL A 146 -14.06 29.91 1.35
N SER A 147 -15.35 29.81 1.65
CA SER A 147 -16.25 30.95 1.78
C SER A 147 -15.92 31.82 3.00
N ALA A 148 -16.46 33.04 3.04
CA ALA A 148 -16.35 33.93 4.20
C ALA A 148 -16.87 33.35 5.52
N ASN A 149 -17.69 32.29 5.45
CA ASN A 149 -18.22 31.57 6.62
C ASN A 149 -17.41 30.31 6.95
N SER A 150 -16.20 30.16 6.40
CA SER A 150 -15.32 29.00 6.60
C SER A 150 -15.88 27.67 6.07
N GLU A 151 -16.69 27.71 5.02
CA GLU A 151 -17.16 26.52 4.31
C GLU A 151 -16.28 26.25 3.09
N VAL A 152 -15.79 25.02 2.91
CA VAL A 152 -15.05 24.61 1.71
C VAL A 152 -16.04 24.43 0.56
N VAL A 153 -15.96 25.31 -0.45
CA VAL A 153 -16.88 25.35 -1.60
C VAL A 153 -16.32 24.59 -2.80
N ALA A 154 -15.00 24.57 -2.96
CA ALA A 154 -14.30 23.80 -3.99
C ALA A 154 -12.95 23.33 -3.48
N LEU A 155 -12.48 22.19 -3.99
CA LEU A 155 -11.15 21.65 -3.71
C LEU A 155 -10.65 20.89 -4.95
N HIS A 156 -9.44 21.24 -5.39
CA HIS A 156 -8.71 20.56 -6.45
C HIS A 156 -7.34 20.16 -5.93
N ASP A 157 -6.91 18.95 -6.26
CA ASP A 157 -5.50 18.56 -6.15
C ASP A 157 -4.87 18.61 -7.53
N TRP A 158 -3.70 19.25 -7.63
CA TRP A 158 -2.92 19.36 -8.84
C TRP A 158 -1.86 18.25 -8.97
N VAL A 159 -1.72 17.38 -7.96
CA VAL A 159 -0.98 16.13 -8.07
C VAL A 159 -1.92 15.03 -8.58
N HIS A 160 -1.51 14.36 -9.66
CA HIS A 160 -2.21 13.20 -10.20
C HIS A 160 -1.61 11.92 -9.61
N ASP A 161 -2.05 11.52 -8.42
CA ASP A 161 -1.72 10.20 -7.90
C ASP A 161 -2.55 9.12 -8.58
N ALA A 162 -1.91 7.96 -8.82
CA ALA A 162 -2.63 6.76 -9.20
C ALA A 162 -3.65 6.41 -8.11
N SER A 163 -4.79 5.86 -8.49
CA SER A 163 -5.81 5.42 -7.55
C SER A 163 -6.25 4.00 -7.84
N TYR A 164 -6.40 3.20 -6.78
CA TYR A 164 -6.76 1.79 -6.86
C TYR A 164 -7.98 1.55 -5.98
N ASN A 165 -9.07 1.04 -6.55
CA ASN A 165 -10.21 0.60 -5.75
C ASN A 165 -9.99 -0.87 -5.37
N VAL A 166 -9.62 -1.17 -4.12
CA VAL A 166 -9.07 -2.48 -3.71
C VAL A 166 -9.46 -2.82 -2.27
N TRP A 167 -9.29 -4.07 -1.86
CA TRP A 167 -9.19 -4.44 -0.45
C TRP A 167 -7.75 -4.14 0.02
N PRO A 168 -7.55 -3.11 0.85
CA PRO A 168 -6.21 -2.68 1.23
C PRO A 168 -5.52 -3.68 2.18
N ILE A 169 -4.21 -3.53 2.38
CA ILE A 169 -3.50 -4.24 3.46
C ILE A 169 -4.20 -3.99 4.79
N GLY A 170 -4.32 -5.02 5.63
CA GLY A 170 -5.17 -5.00 6.82
C GLY A 170 -6.60 -5.49 6.59
N THR A 171 -7.07 -5.56 5.34
CA THR A 171 -8.31 -6.27 4.96
C THR A 171 -7.94 -7.52 4.18
N ASN A 172 -8.23 -8.71 4.73
CA ASN A 172 -7.76 -9.95 4.12
C ASN A 172 -8.48 -10.27 2.81
N ASP A 173 -9.79 -10.07 2.78
CA ASP A 173 -10.63 -10.57 1.71
C ASP A 173 -12.02 -9.88 1.72
N PRO A 174 -12.89 -10.14 0.73
CA PRO A 174 -14.21 -9.53 0.65
C PRO A 174 -15.17 -9.81 1.80
N GLU A 175 -14.93 -10.84 2.62
CA GLU A 175 -15.74 -11.15 3.81
C GLU A 175 -15.19 -10.45 5.07
N ASP A 176 -13.95 -9.95 5.04
CA ASP A 176 -13.30 -9.20 6.14
C ASP A 176 -13.54 -7.68 6.07
N GLY A 177 -13.84 -7.13 4.88
CA GLY A 177 -14.10 -5.70 4.74
C GLY A 177 -14.55 -5.25 3.35
N SER A 178 -14.78 -3.94 3.21
CA SER A 178 -15.17 -3.31 1.94
C SER A 178 -13.95 -2.81 1.16
N ARG A 179 -14.07 -2.73 -0.17
CA ARG A 179 -13.07 -2.05 -1.00
C ARG A 179 -12.97 -0.58 -0.64
N GLN A 180 -11.78 -0.03 -0.82
CA GLN A 180 -11.44 1.38 -0.61
C GLN A 180 -10.65 1.89 -1.80
N VAL A 181 -10.86 3.16 -2.15
CA VAL A 181 -9.98 3.86 -3.10
C VAL A 181 -8.75 4.32 -2.33
N VAL A 182 -7.58 3.81 -2.72
CA VAL A 182 -6.29 4.15 -2.13
C VAL A 182 -5.39 4.79 -3.19
N THR A 183 -4.58 5.76 -2.78
CA THR A 183 -3.70 6.53 -3.68
C THR A 183 -2.20 6.34 -3.42
N SER A 184 -1.84 5.75 -2.27
CA SER A 184 -0.43 5.53 -1.91
C SER A 184 0.25 4.60 -2.92
N GLN A 185 1.44 5.01 -3.38
CA GLN A 185 2.29 4.27 -4.32
C GLN A 185 3.68 3.97 -3.70
N GLY A 186 3.68 3.62 -2.42
CA GLY A 186 4.89 3.43 -1.63
C GLY A 186 5.46 4.74 -1.08
N THR A 187 6.74 4.72 -0.71
CA THR A 187 7.46 5.89 -0.20
C THR A 187 8.60 6.28 -1.15
N PRO A 188 9.17 7.49 -1.03
CA PRO A 188 10.38 7.86 -1.78
C PRO A 188 11.57 6.90 -1.57
N THR A 189 11.57 6.14 -0.48
CA THR A 189 12.63 5.17 -0.18
C THR A 189 12.38 3.83 -0.88
N THR A 190 11.15 3.32 -0.80
CA THR A 190 10.80 1.96 -1.25
C THR A 190 10.47 1.93 -2.74
N SER A 191 9.69 2.91 -3.21
CA SER A 191 9.24 3.05 -4.61
C SER A 191 9.45 4.50 -5.08
N PRO A 192 10.72 4.92 -5.31
CA PRO A 192 11.09 6.33 -5.56
C PRO A 192 10.46 6.98 -6.80
N LYS A 193 9.82 6.18 -7.67
CA LYS A 193 9.14 6.63 -8.89
C LYS A 193 7.66 6.24 -8.91
N GLY A 194 7.12 5.83 -7.76
CA GLY A 194 5.80 5.20 -7.68
C GLY A 194 5.78 3.81 -8.31
N TRP A 195 4.59 3.25 -8.49
CA TRP A 195 4.42 1.86 -8.94
C TRP A 195 4.32 1.69 -10.45
N HIS A 196 4.28 2.78 -11.23
CA HIS A 196 4.02 2.74 -12.68
C HIS A 196 5.21 3.17 -13.54
N ASP A 197 6.41 3.17 -12.97
CA ASP A 197 7.64 3.64 -13.62
C ASP A 197 8.78 2.63 -13.37
N GLN A 198 9.54 2.30 -14.42
CA GLN A 198 10.74 1.43 -14.34
C GLN A 198 12.06 2.24 -14.40
N GLY A 199 11.96 3.56 -14.32
CA GLY A 199 13.05 4.54 -14.41
C GLY A 199 13.33 5.02 -15.83
N ASP A 200 13.28 4.12 -16.81
CA ASP A 200 13.44 4.44 -18.23
C ASP A 200 12.10 4.62 -18.97
N LYS A 201 11.03 4.04 -18.42
CA LYS A 201 9.71 4.04 -19.02
C LYS A 201 8.60 4.08 -17.97
N GLN A 202 7.62 4.95 -18.26
CA GLN A 202 6.37 5.06 -17.53
C GLN A 202 5.25 4.29 -18.23
N TYR A 203 4.29 3.81 -17.44
CA TYR A 203 3.19 2.98 -17.88
C TYR A 203 1.87 3.54 -17.35
N THR A 204 0.80 3.40 -18.15
CA THR A 204 -0.57 3.68 -17.70
C THR A 204 -1.32 2.42 -17.24
N THR A 205 -0.63 1.28 -17.31
CA THR A 205 -1.14 -0.05 -16.97
C THR A 205 -0.52 -0.58 -15.68
N THR A 206 -1.00 -1.71 -15.16
CA THR A 206 -0.43 -2.49 -14.05
C THR A 206 0.97 -3.07 -14.35
N THR A 207 1.95 -2.21 -14.56
CA THR A 207 3.34 -2.51 -14.87
C THR A 207 4.23 -1.45 -14.26
N GLY A 208 5.24 -1.90 -13.52
CA GLY A 208 6.14 -1.04 -12.78
C GLY A 208 7.48 -1.65 -12.48
N ASN A 209 8.24 -0.98 -11.61
CA ASN A 209 9.54 -1.46 -11.16
C ASN A 209 9.45 -2.77 -10.37
N ASN A 210 8.47 -2.90 -9.49
CA ASN A 210 8.42 -4.00 -8.52
C ASN A 210 7.71 -5.23 -9.11
N VAL A 211 6.65 -4.99 -9.89
CA VAL A 211 5.76 -6.03 -10.40
C VAL A 211 5.15 -5.66 -11.76
N ILE A 212 4.86 -6.70 -12.54
CA ILE A 212 4.13 -6.68 -13.78
C ILE A 212 2.94 -7.62 -13.60
N ALA A 213 1.76 -7.07 -13.33
CA ALA A 213 0.54 -7.84 -13.12
C ALA A 213 -0.30 -7.90 -14.40
N TYR A 214 -0.78 -9.09 -14.75
CA TYR A 214 -1.50 -9.33 -16.00
C TYR A 214 -2.57 -10.41 -15.87
N ASP A 215 -3.58 -10.33 -16.73
CA ASP A 215 -4.62 -11.34 -16.89
C ASP A 215 -4.06 -12.55 -17.65
N ASN A 216 -4.04 -13.71 -17.00
CA ASN A 216 -3.68 -14.98 -17.65
C ASN A 216 -4.84 -15.97 -17.76
N SER A 217 -6.07 -15.48 -17.64
CA SER A 217 -7.29 -16.26 -17.85
C SER A 217 -7.52 -16.69 -19.30
N GLY A 218 -6.71 -16.21 -20.26
CA GLY A 218 -6.71 -16.64 -21.65
C GLY A 218 -5.66 -17.72 -21.97
N PHE A 219 -4.81 -18.08 -21.00
CA PHE A 219 -3.60 -18.90 -21.20
C PHE A 219 -2.68 -18.35 -22.31
N ASN A 220 -2.06 -17.21 -22.03
CA ASN A 220 -1.17 -16.54 -22.97
C ASN A 220 0.21 -17.21 -22.99
N LEU A 221 0.51 -17.97 -24.06
CA LEU A 221 1.83 -18.61 -24.25
C LEU A 221 3.00 -17.61 -24.27
N ILE A 222 2.73 -16.35 -24.63
CA ILE A 222 3.69 -15.25 -24.59
C ILE A 222 3.18 -14.25 -23.55
N TRP A 223 3.66 -14.37 -22.31
CA TRP A 223 3.17 -13.57 -21.18
C TRP A 223 3.34 -12.06 -21.39
N GLN A 224 4.32 -11.62 -22.18
CA GLN A 224 4.53 -10.19 -22.47
C GLN A 224 3.33 -9.56 -23.18
N LEU A 225 2.59 -10.36 -23.95
CA LEU A 225 1.38 -9.95 -24.68
C LEU A 225 0.11 -10.11 -23.84
N ALA A 226 0.20 -10.66 -22.63
CA ALA A 226 -0.95 -10.82 -21.76
C ALA A 226 -1.55 -9.44 -21.40
N PRO A 227 -2.89 -9.31 -21.36
CA PRO A 227 -3.55 -8.06 -21.03
C PRO A 227 -3.17 -7.58 -19.64
N ARG A 228 -2.96 -6.27 -19.50
CA ARG A 228 -2.79 -5.59 -18.23
C ARG A 228 -4.02 -4.72 -17.98
N ALA A 229 -4.36 -4.46 -16.73
CA ALA A 229 -5.38 -3.47 -16.45
C ALA A 229 -4.83 -2.07 -16.79
N GLU A 230 -5.65 -1.24 -17.43
CA GLU A 230 -5.29 0.08 -17.96
C GLU A 230 -6.03 1.15 -17.17
N GLY A 231 -5.28 2.01 -16.46
CA GLY A 231 -5.81 3.12 -15.66
C GLY A 231 -5.95 4.42 -16.44
N GLY A 232 -5.49 4.44 -17.70
CA GLY A 232 -5.46 5.63 -18.53
C GLY A 232 -4.42 6.65 -18.05
N LYS A 233 -4.46 7.84 -18.66
CA LYS A 233 -3.53 8.93 -18.33
C LYS A 233 -3.58 9.38 -16.86
N ASP A 234 -4.72 9.16 -16.20
CA ASP A 234 -4.97 9.58 -14.82
C ASP A 234 -4.72 8.44 -13.82
N LEU A 235 -4.22 7.28 -14.29
CA LEU A 235 -3.89 6.10 -13.48
C LEU A 235 -5.02 5.69 -12.52
N LYS A 236 -6.26 5.70 -13.02
CA LYS A 236 -7.45 5.37 -12.23
C LYS A 236 -7.86 3.91 -12.44
N PHE A 237 -7.48 3.05 -11.50
CA PHE A 237 -7.81 1.64 -11.46
C PHE A 237 -9.05 1.38 -10.59
N ASP A 238 -10.16 1.99 -11.00
CA ASP A 238 -11.47 1.87 -10.36
C ASP A 238 -12.41 1.01 -11.20
N PHE A 239 -12.19 -0.30 -11.15
CA PHE A 239 -12.98 -1.25 -11.94
C PHE A 239 -14.21 -1.75 -11.16
N PRO A 240 -15.37 -1.85 -11.82
CA PRO A 240 -16.57 -2.39 -11.20
C PRO A 240 -16.38 -3.88 -10.88
N ILE A 241 -17.02 -4.33 -9.81
CA ILE A 241 -17.02 -5.74 -9.40
C ILE A 241 -18.41 -6.14 -8.90
N ASP A 242 -18.85 -7.34 -9.28
CA ASP A 242 -20.05 -7.98 -8.75
C ASP A 242 -19.68 -9.41 -8.36
N LEU A 243 -19.43 -9.63 -7.07
CA LEU A 243 -19.03 -10.93 -6.51
C LEU A 243 -20.16 -11.98 -6.56
N THR A 244 -21.37 -11.61 -7.00
CA THR A 244 -22.45 -12.58 -7.30
C THR A 244 -22.30 -13.20 -8.69
N LYS A 245 -21.32 -12.74 -9.49
CA LYS A 245 -21.00 -13.25 -10.83
C LYS A 245 -19.71 -14.07 -10.83
N GLU A 246 -19.51 -14.80 -11.92
CA GLU A 246 -18.29 -15.58 -12.15
C GLU A 246 -17.04 -14.69 -12.30
N PRO A 247 -15.85 -15.17 -11.88
CA PRO A 247 -14.60 -14.42 -11.94
C PRO A 247 -14.21 -13.79 -13.28
N SER A 248 -14.62 -14.43 -14.36
CA SER A 248 -14.42 -13.92 -15.72
C SER A 248 -15.02 -12.53 -15.99
N THR A 249 -15.94 -12.04 -15.14
CA THR A 249 -16.62 -10.76 -15.30
C THR A 249 -15.88 -9.56 -14.72
N TYR A 250 -14.85 -9.77 -13.88
CA TYR A 250 -14.15 -8.71 -13.14
C TYR A 250 -12.61 -8.81 -13.18
N ARG A 251 -12.07 -9.32 -14.29
CA ARG A 251 -10.62 -9.54 -14.50
C ARG A 251 -9.76 -8.30 -14.23
N ASN A 252 -10.18 -7.12 -14.67
CA ASN A 252 -9.41 -5.89 -14.43
C ASN A 252 -9.33 -5.53 -12.94
N ALA A 253 -10.40 -5.81 -12.17
CA ALA A 253 -10.38 -5.63 -10.73
C ALA A 253 -9.41 -6.63 -10.06
N ALA A 254 -9.40 -7.89 -10.50
CA ALA A 254 -8.47 -8.92 -10.01
C ALA A 254 -7.01 -8.54 -10.30
N VAL A 255 -6.68 -8.18 -11.54
CA VAL A 255 -5.33 -7.73 -11.93
C VAL A 255 -4.91 -6.49 -11.14
N SER A 256 -5.82 -5.53 -10.92
CA SER A 256 -5.54 -4.33 -10.12
C SER A 256 -5.33 -4.65 -8.63
N GLN A 257 -6.10 -5.58 -8.05
CA GLN A 257 -5.89 -6.02 -6.68
C GLN A 257 -4.53 -6.69 -6.52
N LEU A 258 -4.20 -7.63 -7.41
CA LEU A 258 -2.92 -8.33 -7.40
C LEU A 258 -1.75 -7.34 -7.52
N PHE A 259 -1.86 -6.37 -8.43
CA PHE A 259 -0.86 -5.30 -8.59
C PHE A 259 -0.68 -4.46 -7.32
N TYR A 260 -1.78 -4.03 -6.71
CA TYR A 260 -1.75 -3.25 -5.48
C TYR A 260 -1.12 -4.04 -4.33
N THR A 261 -1.58 -5.27 -4.09
CA THR A 261 -1.13 -6.08 -2.94
C THR A 261 0.34 -6.44 -3.09
N THR A 262 0.80 -6.85 -4.28
CA THR A 262 2.21 -7.21 -4.51
C THR A 262 3.16 -6.01 -4.44
N ASN A 263 2.75 -4.81 -4.90
CA ASN A 263 3.54 -3.61 -4.67
C ASN A 263 3.60 -3.21 -3.18
N SER A 264 2.47 -3.33 -2.48
CA SER A 264 2.42 -3.05 -1.04
C SER A 264 3.35 -4.00 -0.26
N LEU A 265 3.36 -5.29 -0.63
CA LEU A 265 4.28 -6.29 -0.07
C LEU A 265 5.74 -5.96 -0.36
N HIS A 266 6.06 -5.55 -1.59
CA HIS A 266 7.39 -5.04 -1.94
C HIS A 266 7.79 -3.91 -0.99
N ASP A 267 6.95 -2.88 -0.85
CA ASP A 267 7.29 -1.70 -0.06
C ASP A 267 7.42 -1.99 1.44
N ILE A 268 6.52 -2.81 2.00
CA ILE A 268 6.61 -3.26 3.39
C ILE A 268 7.91 -4.05 3.60
N TYR A 269 8.20 -5.05 2.76
CA TYR A 269 9.39 -5.87 2.95
C TYR A 269 10.68 -5.09 2.72
N TYR A 270 10.68 -4.14 1.78
CA TYR A 270 11.78 -3.20 1.56
C TYR A 270 12.06 -2.39 2.81
N ALA A 271 11.04 -1.78 3.41
CA ALA A 271 11.18 -0.99 4.63
C ALA A 271 11.73 -1.81 5.80
N HIS A 272 11.45 -3.12 5.82
CA HIS A 272 11.98 -4.06 6.81
C HIS A 272 13.30 -4.75 6.39
N GLY A 273 13.90 -4.35 5.27
CA GLY A 273 15.26 -4.74 4.88
C GLY A 273 15.37 -5.79 3.78
N PHE A 274 14.31 -6.08 3.03
CA PHE A 274 14.39 -6.80 1.76
C PHE A 274 14.63 -5.81 0.61
N ASP A 275 15.87 -5.31 0.56
CA ASP A 275 16.33 -4.30 -0.39
C ASP A 275 17.07 -4.93 -1.59
N GLU A 276 17.63 -4.08 -2.44
CA GLU A 276 18.28 -4.50 -3.69
C GLU A 276 19.46 -5.44 -3.44
N VAL A 277 20.33 -5.13 -2.47
CA VAL A 277 21.48 -5.99 -2.14
C VAL A 277 21.06 -7.31 -1.50
N SER A 278 19.89 -7.34 -0.88
CA SER A 278 19.28 -8.55 -0.33
C SER A 278 18.52 -9.37 -1.39
N GLY A 279 18.55 -8.96 -2.66
CA GLY A 279 17.92 -9.67 -3.77
C GLY A 279 16.40 -9.54 -3.79
N ASN A 280 15.88 -8.33 -3.60
CA ASN A 280 14.48 -8.02 -3.83
C ASN A 280 14.09 -8.14 -5.32
N PHE A 281 12.81 -7.90 -5.62
CA PHE A 281 12.28 -8.04 -6.98
C PHE A 281 12.09 -6.68 -7.62
N GLN A 282 13.03 -6.28 -8.48
CA GLN A 282 13.00 -4.97 -9.14
C GLN A 282 13.52 -5.03 -10.58
N GLN A 283 12.82 -4.36 -11.49
CA GLN A 283 13.29 -4.19 -12.87
C GLN A 283 14.57 -3.33 -12.92
N ASN A 284 14.62 -2.31 -12.06
CA ASN A 284 15.69 -1.34 -11.95
C ASN A 284 16.02 -1.09 -10.47
N ASN A 285 17.27 -1.33 -10.11
CA ASN A 285 17.77 -1.19 -8.74
C ASN A 285 18.32 0.23 -8.47
N PHE A 286 18.25 1.12 -9.45
CA PHE A 286 18.72 2.51 -9.36
C PHE A 286 20.16 2.66 -8.88
N GLY A 287 21.01 1.67 -9.20
CA GLY A 287 22.41 1.64 -8.78
C GLY A 287 22.65 1.30 -7.30
N LYS A 288 21.65 0.83 -6.56
CA LYS A 288 21.75 0.48 -5.13
C LYS A 288 22.39 -0.89 -4.85
N GLY A 289 22.70 -1.68 -5.87
CA GLY A 289 23.31 -3.02 -5.76
C GLY A 289 22.35 -4.14 -6.16
N GLY A 290 22.69 -5.39 -5.84
CA GLY A 290 21.93 -6.56 -6.28
C GLY A 290 21.97 -6.80 -7.79
N LYS A 291 21.13 -7.71 -8.28
CA LYS A 291 20.93 -7.94 -9.72
C LYS A 291 19.53 -7.53 -10.14
N GLN A 292 19.44 -6.40 -10.82
CA GLN A 292 18.20 -5.89 -11.39
C GLN A 292 17.64 -6.76 -12.53
N GLY A 293 16.45 -6.41 -12.99
CA GLY A 293 15.80 -7.03 -14.15
C GLY A 293 14.85 -8.16 -13.77
N ASP A 294 14.44 -8.19 -12.50
CA ASP A 294 13.73 -9.31 -11.89
C ASP A 294 12.44 -8.89 -11.17
N ALA A 295 11.77 -7.85 -11.68
CA ALA A 295 10.41 -7.53 -11.30
C ALA A 295 9.50 -8.78 -11.33
N LEU A 296 8.60 -8.88 -10.36
CA LEU A 296 7.67 -9.99 -10.25
C LEU A 296 6.73 -10.05 -11.46
N LYS A 297 6.58 -11.22 -12.07
CA LYS A 297 5.47 -11.51 -12.98
C LYS A 297 4.29 -12.04 -12.15
N ALA A 298 3.20 -11.29 -12.06
CA ALA A 298 2.03 -11.67 -11.27
C ALA A 298 0.85 -11.98 -12.21
N ALA A 299 0.51 -13.26 -12.34
CA ALA A 299 -0.54 -13.73 -13.23
C ALA A 299 -1.87 -13.91 -12.48
N ALA A 300 -2.82 -13.03 -12.76
CA ALA A 300 -4.17 -13.11 -12.21
C ALA A 300 -5.02 -14.12 -12.99
N GLN A 301 -5.92 -14.81 -12.28
CA GLN A 301 -6.83 -15.83 -12.82
C GLN A 301 -6.14 -16.82 -13.77
N ASP A 302 -4.93 -17.24 -13.45
CA ASP A 302 -4.10 -18.07 -14.31
C ASP A 302 -4.77 -19.43 -14.55
N ARG A 303 -4.85 -19.85 -15.81
CA ARG A 303 -5.50 -21.11 -16.21
C ARG A 303 -4.66 -22.36 -16.00
N ALA A 304 -3.42 -22.23 -15.53
CA ALA A 304 -2.56 -23.37 -15.28
C ALA A 304 -3.05 -24.26 -14.11
N GLY A 305 -3.94 -23.75 -13.26
CA GLY A 305 -4.53 -24.49 -12.15
C GLY A 305 -5.88 -23.92 -11.69
N THR A 306 -6.47 -24.62 -10.72
CA THR A 306 -7.59 -24.14 -9.90
C THR A 306 -7.30 -24.55 -8.46
N ASP A 307 -7.99 -23.90 -7.52
CA ASP A 307 -7.98 -24.26 -6.09
C ASP A 307 -6.57 -24.30 -5.46
N ASN A 308 -5.71 -23.38 -5.92
CA ASN A 308 -4.35 -23.24 -5.44
C ASN A 308 -3.78 -21.85 -5.80
N ALA A 309 -2.52 -21.62 -5.50
CA ALA A 309 -1.66 -20.59 -6.09
C ALA A 309 -0.21 -21.12 -6.12
N ASP A 310 0.70 -20.43 -6.78
CA ASP A 310 2.13 -20.75 -6.64
C ASP A 310 3.05 -19.57 -6.92
N PHE A 311 4.25 -19.66 -6.35
CA PHE A 311 5.35 -18.72 -6.58
C PHE A 311 6.64 -19.46 -6.96
N ALA A 312 7.18 -19.13 -8.14
CA ALA A 312 8.48 -19.59 -8.59
C ALA A 312 9.56 -18.54 -8.33
N THR A 313 10.55 -18.88 -7.50
CA THR A 313 11.64 -17.97 -7.07
C THR A 313 12.99 -18.36 -7.65
N PRO A 314 13.34 -17.96 -8.89
CA PRO A 314 14.70 -18.12 -9.38
C PRO A 314 15.68 -17.20 -8.63
N PRO A 315 17.00 -17.45 -8.73
CA PRO A 315 18.02 -16.59 -8.13
C PRO A 315 17.93 -15.13 -8.59
N ASP A 316 18.53 -14.23 -7.81
CA ASP A 316 18.63 -12.79 -8.06
C ASP A 316 19.01 -12.44 -9.51
N GLY A 317 18.31 -11.47 -10.10
CA GLY A 317 18.45 -11.08 -11.51
C GLY A 317 17.63 -11.92 -12.50
N GLN A 318 16.79 -12.83 -12.02
CA GLN A 318 15.81 -13.55 -12.84
C GLN A 318 14.40 -13.30 -12.32
N GLN A 319 13.48 -12.92 -13.22
CA GLN A 319 12.10 -12.59 -12.85
C GLN A 319 11.37 -13.78 -12.21
N PRO A 320 10.94 -13.67 -10.94
CA PRO A 320 10.06 -14.65 -10.33
C PRO A 320 8.67 -14.59 -10.96
N ARG A 321 7.85 -15.58 -10.64
CA ARG A 321 6.48 -15.67 -11.14
C ARG A 321 5.54 -16.12 -10.04
N MET A 322 4.53 -15.29 -9.77
CA MET A 322 3.35 -15.65 -8.99
C MET A 322 2.20 -15.99 -9.93
N ARG A 323 1.47 -17.06 -9.64
CA ARG A 323 0.24 -17.44 -10.34
C ARG A 323 -0.88 -17.58 -9.32
N MET A 324 -1.92 -16.77 -9.49
CA MET A 324 -3.13 -16.83 -8.69
C MET A 324 -4.22 -17.56 -9.47
N PHE A 325 -4.94 -18.48 -8.83
CA PHE A 325 -5.97 -19.26 -9.50
C PHE A 325 -7.38 -18.96 -9.00
N ILE A 326 -8.35 -19.38 -9.81
CA ILE A 326 -9.75 -19.44 -9.44
C ILE A 326 -10.01 -20.66 -8.57
N TRP A 327 -10.87 -20.49 -7.55
CA TRP A 327 -11.30 -21.51 -6.63
C TRP A 327 -12.76 -21.91 -6.90
N ASP A 328 -13.01 -23.19 -7.14
CA ASP A 328 -14.33 -23.73 -7.46
C ASP A 328 -15.08 -24.35 -6.28
N THR A 329 -14.57 -24.11 -5.07
CA THR A 329 -15.19 -24.63 -3.85
C THR A 329 -16.52 -23.95 -3.51
N THR A 330 -16.89 -22.84 -4.15
CA THR A 330 -18.15 -22.09 -3.94
C THR A 330 -18.94 -21.89 -5.25
N THR A 331 -20.18 -21.39 -5.15
CA THR A 331 -20.98 -20.96 -6.31
C THR A 331 -21.54 -19.54 -6.06
N PRO A 332 -21.18 -18.53 -6.88
CA PRO A 332 -20.18 -18.58 -7.96
C PRO A 332 -18.78 -18.93 -7.43
N LYS A 333 -17.87 -19.27 -8.36
CA LYS A 333 -16.45 -19.49 -8.02
C LYS A 333 -15.84 -18.24 -7.38
N ARG A 334 -14.87 -18.43 -6.49
CA ARG A 334 -14.14 -17.32 -5.85
C ARG A 334 -12.78 -17.13 -6.51
N ASP A 335 -12.33 -15.89 -6.52
CA ASP A 335 -11.08 -15.50 -7.15
C ASP A 335 -10.00 -15.33 -6.09
N GLY A 336 -8.91 -16.09 -6.20
CA GLY A 336 -7.79 -16.02 -5.25
C GLY A 336 -7.09 -14.66 -5.27
N ASP A 337 -7.23 -13.90 -6.36
CA ASP A 337 -6.70 -12.54 -6.49
C ASP A 337 -7.33 -11.52 -5.52
N PHE A 338 -8.41 -11.88 -4.79
CA PHE A 338 -8.99 -11.04 -3.74
C PHE A 338 -8.73 -11.52 -2.32
N ASP A 339 -7.98 -12.60 -2.12
CA ASP A 339 -7.52 -13.03 -0.80
C ASP A 339 -6.07 -12.57 -0.60
N ASN A 340 -5.91 -11.40 0.06
CA ASN A 340 -4.62 -10.82 0.39
C ASN A 340 -3.76 -11.78 1.23
N GLY A 341 -4.38 -12.69 2.00
CA GLY A 341 -3.65 -13.72 2.74
C GLY A 341 -2.92 -14.69 1.81
N ILE A 342 -3.59 -15.14 0.74
CA ILE A 342 -2.97 -16.02 -0.27
C ILE A 342 -1.89 -15.27 -1.06
N ILE A 343 -2.15 -14.04 -1.50
CA ILE A 343 -1.14 -13.24 -2.22
C ILE A 343 0.10 -13.01 -1.35
N THR A 344 -0.10 -12.72 -0.06
CA THR A 344 1.00 -12.53 0.91
C THR A 344 1.78 -13.81 1.13
N HIS A 345 1.09 -14.95 1.26
CA HIS A 345 1.70 -16.26 1.38
C HIS A 345 2.64 -16.54 0.19
N GLU A 346 2.12 -16.39 -1.04
CA GLU A 346 2.89 -16.63 -2.26
C GLU A 346 4.10 -15.70 -2.38
N TYR A 347 3.94 -14.39 -2.12
CA TYR A 347 5.06 -13.46 -2.19
C TYR A 347 6.15 -13.81 -1.16
N THR A 348 5.76 -14.37 -0.02
CA THR A 348 6.68 -14.75 1.05
C THR A 348 7.53 -15.98 0.69
N HIS A 349 7.07 -16.87 -0.20
CA HIS A 349 7.97 -17.86 -0.81
C HIS A 349 9.12 -17.18 -1.57
N GLY A 350 8.81 -16.10 -2.28
CA GLY A 350 9.81 -15.23 -2.91
C GLY A 350 10.82 -14.68 -1.91
N LEU A 351 10.33 -14.03 -0.85
CA LEU A 351 11.14 -13.44 0.21
C LEU A 351 12.06 -14.48 0.90
N SER A 352 11.47 -15.55 1.42
CA SER A 352 12.19 -16.56 2.21
C SER A 352 13.21 -17.33 1.36
N THR A 353 12.89 -17.64 0.10
CA THR A 353 13.79 -18.33 -0.82
C THR A 353 14.94 -17.44 -1.30
N ARG A 354 14.71 -16.14 -1.56
CA ARG A 354 15.79 -15.21 -1.94
C ARG A 354 16.78 -14.99 -0.80
N LEU A 355 16.31 -14.91 0.43
CA LEU A 355 17.15 -14.60 1.57
C LEU A 355 17.89 -15.82 2.12
N THR A 356 17.23 -16.98 2.20
CA THR A 356 17.83 -18.20 2.78
C THR A 356 18.95 -18.74 1.89
N GLY A 357 20.18 -18.79 2.42
CA GLY A 357 21.35 -19.20 1.64
C GLY A 357 21.88 -18.13 0.67
N GLY A 358 21.29 -16.94 0.71
CA GLY A 358 21.69 -15.75 -0.04
C GLY A 358 21.10 -15.63 -1.45
N PRO A 359 21.05 -14.41 -2.02
CA PRO A 359 20.28 -14.10 -3.23
C PRO A 359 20.63 -14.92 -4.48
N ALA A 360 21.84 -15.44 -4.55
CA ALA A 360 22.32 -16.23 -5.68
C ALA A 360 21.88 -17.71 -5.65
N ASN A 361 21.24 -18.19 -4.58
CA ASN A 361 20.96 -19.61 -4.39
C ASN A 361 19.53 -19.89 -3.90
N SER A 362 18.63 -20.21 -4.82
CA SER A 362 17.25 -20.59 -4.50
C SER A 362 17.06 -22.05 -4.06
N ASN A 363 18.12 -22.82 -3.80
CA ASN A 363 18.01 -24.25 -3.48
C ASN A 363 17.97 -24.56 -1.97
N CYS A 364 17.62 -23.56 -1.15
CA CYS A 364 17.86 -23.59 0.28
C CYS A 364 16.63 -23.81 1.16
N LEU A 365 15.47 -24.09 0.55
CA LEU A 365 14.24 -24.50 1.24
C LEU A 365 13.64 -25.75 0.56
N ASN A 366 14.49 -26.71 0.20
CA ASN A 366 14.13 -27.90 -0.59
C ASN A 366 13.97 -29.17 0.26
N SER A 367 14.47 -29.19 1.50
CA SER A 367 14.22 -30.32 2.41
C SER A 367 12.77 -30.27 2.90
N ASN A 368 12.21 -31.41 3.33
CA ASN A 368 10.83 -31.45 3.79
C ASN A 368 10.57 -30.51 4.97
N GLU A 369 11.49 -30.44 5.93
CA GLU A 369 11.37 -29.54 7.09
C GLU A 369 11.58 -28.06 6.70
N SER A 370 12.57 -27.75 5.85
CA SER A 370 12.83 -26.36 5.42
C SER A 370 11.78 -25.82 4.45
N GLY A 371 11.31 -26.64 3.52
CA GLY A 371 10.17 -26.34 2.65
C GLY A 371 8.91 -26.14 3.46
N GLY A 372 8.67 -26.97 4.49
CA GLY A 372 7.56 -26.76 5.43
C GLY A 372 7.67 -25.44 6.19
N MET A 373 8.86 -25.03 6.65
CA MET A 373 9.01 -23.67 7.20
C MET A 373 8.73 -22.58 6.15
N GLY A 374 9.06 -22.82 4.88
CA GLY A 374 8.66 -22.00 3.73
C GLY A 374 7.16 -21.71 3.70
N GLU A 375 6.35 -22.77 3.74
CA GLU A 375 4.88 -22.69 3.83
C GLU A 375 4.43 -21.93 5.09
N GLY A 376 5.04 -22.25 6.23
CA GLY A 376 4.70 -21.61 7.51
C GLY A 376 5.00 -20.12 7.54
N TRP A 377 6.14 -19.67 6.97
CA TRP A 377 6.46 -18.24 6.91
C TRP A 377 5.48 -17.45 6.05
N GLY A 378 4.96 -18.04 4.97
CA GLY A 378 3.91 -17.44 4.16
C GLY A 378 2.65 -17.15 4.97
N ASP A 379 2.20 -18.14 5.73
CA ASP A 379 1.04 -18.01 6.62
C ASP A 379 1.29 -17.01 7.75
N VAL A 380 2.51 -16.96 8.29
CA VAL A 380 2.91 -15.99 9.32
C VAL A 380 2.80 -14.57 8.81
N MET A 381 3.38 -14.28 7.64
CA MET A 381 3.27 -12.96 7.05
C MET A 381 1.81 -12.60 6.73
N ALA A 382 1.02 -13.55 6.24
CA ALA A 382 -0.41 -13.35 5.97
C ALA A 382 -1.18 -12.91 7.21
N PHE A 383 -1.02 -13.58 8.36
CA PHE A 383 -1.73 -13.17 9.58
C PHE A 383 -1.19 -11.86 10.18
N ILE A 384 0.12 -11.57 10.04
CA ILE A 384 0.69 -10.31 10.53
C ILE A 384 0.08 -9.14 9.75
N LEU A 385 0.07 -9.22 8.42
CA LEU A 385 -0.34 -8.12 7.54
C LEU A 385 -1.85 -7.87 7.54
N ARG A 386 -2.68 -8.85 7.97
CA ARG A 386 -4.12 -8.64 8.22
C ARG A 386 -4.44 -8.26 9.66
N THR A 387 -3.47 -8.27 10.57
CA THR A 387 -3.74 -7.90 11.97
C THR A 387 -4.02 -6.40 12.08
N ARG A 388 -5.11 -6.03 12.75
CA ARG A 388 -5.52 -4.66 13.04
C ARG A 388 -5.56 -4.44 14.56
N LYS A 389 -5.65 -3.18 14.98
CA LYS A 389 -5.53 -2.76 16.39
C LYS A 389 -6.57 -3.41 17.32
N GLU A 390 -7.71 -3.79 16.80
CA GLU A 390 -8.79 -4.46 17.55
C GLU A 390 -8.55 -5.95 17.79
N HIS A 391 -7.62 -6.57 17.05
CA HIS A 391 -7.27 -7.97 17.27
C HIS A 391 -6.42 -8.12 18.55
N THR A 392 -6.57 -9.26 19.21
CA THR A 392 -5.88 -9.56 20.48
C THR A 392 -5.28 -10.96 20.43
N ARG A 393 -4.50 -11.33 21.45
CA ARG A 393 -4.00 -12.70 21.67
C ARG A 393 -5.04 -13.81 21.49
N ASN A 394 -6.31 -13.52 21.77
CA ASN A 394 -7.41 -14.48 21.68
C ASN A 394 -8.07 -14.51 20.29
N THR A 395 -7.63 -13.68 19.35
CA THR A 395 -8.06 -13.73 17.96
C THR A 395 -7.45 -14.97 17.32
N ASP A 396 -8.27 -15.71 16.59
CA ASP A 396 -7.84 -16.84 15.78
C ASP A 396 -7.86 -16.42 14.30
N PHE A 397 -6.85 -16.82 13.53
CA PHE A 397 -6.81 -16.58 12.09
C PHE A 397 -6.84 -17.88 11.31
N GLY A 398 -7.60 -17.91 10.22
CA GLY A 398 -7.48 -18.94 9.19
C GLY A 398 -6.81 -18.39 7.94
N ILE A 399 -6.45 -19.30 7.04
CA ILE A 399 -5.94 -19.00 5.69
C ILE A 399 -6.96 -19.49 4.68
N GLY A 400 -7.22 -18.69 3.64
CA GLY A 400 -8.15 -19.04 2.58
C GLY A 400 -9.62 -19.12 3.01
N ASN A 401 -10.01 -18.48 4.12
CA ASN A 401 -11.41 -18.52 4.57
C ASN A 401 -12.38 -18.07 3.49
N TYR A 402 -12.05 -17.00 2.78
CA TYR A 402 -12.82 -16.54 1.64
C TYR A 402 -12.90 -17.62 0.58
N ILE A 403 -11.79 -18.14 0.06
CA ILE A 403 -11.89 -19.12 -1.04
C ILE A 403 -12.40 -20.50 -0.62
N TYR A 404 -12.56 -20.77 0.69
CA TYR A 404 -12.94 -22.08 1.24
C TYR A 404 -14.15 -22.05 2.19
N LYS A 405 -15.24 -21.39 1.77
CA LYS A 405 -16.55 -21.43 2.46
C LYS A 405 -16.49 -21.01 3.94
N GLY A 406 -15.67 -20.02 4.26
CA GLY A 406 -15.46 -19.51 5.62
C GLY A 406 -14.56 -20.39 6.50
N LYS A 407 -14.09 -21.55 6.01
CA LYS A 407 -13.19 -22.45 6.74
C LYS A 407 -11.74 -22.15 6.35
N THR A 408 -10.81 -22.38 7.27
CA THR A 408 -9.39 -22.40 6.92
C THR A 408 -9.08 -23.60 6.02
N ILE A 409 -8.16 -23.44 5.07
CA ILE A 409 -7.61 -24.55 4.28
C ILE A 409 -6.62 -25.41 5.06
N ARG A 410 -6.17 -24.91 6.22
CA ARG A 410 -5.27 -25.59 7.16
C ARG A 410 -6.04 -26.53 8.12
N SER A 411 -5.35 -27.43 8.80
CA SER A 411 -5.93 -28.37 9.77
C SER A 411 -6.60 -27.67 10.95
N TYR A 412 -5.99 -26.59 11.42
CA TYR A 412 -6.48 -25.78 12.54
C TYR A 412 -6.33 -24.28 12.19
N PRO A 413 -7.18 -23.40 12.76
CA PRO A 413 -6.87 -21.98 12.74
C PRO A 413 -5.63 -21.70 13.61
N TYR A 414 -4.87 -20.67 13.27
CA TYR A 414 -3.77 -20.18 14.09
C TYR A 414 -4.35 -19.53 15.35
N SER A 415 -4.01 -20.11 16.49
CA SER A 415 -4.57 -19.75 17.79
C SER A 415 -3.51 -19.83 18.88
N THR A 416 -3.61 -18.97 19.89
CA THR A 416 -2.81 -19.12 21.11
C THR A 416 -3.44 -20.10 22.11
N ASN A 417 -4.62 -20.65 21.80
CA ASN A 417 -5.29 -21.67 22.59
C ASN A 417 -4.92 -23.09 22.11
N LEU A 418 -4.24 -23.87 22.95
CA LEU A 418 -3.82 -25.23 22.64
C LEU A 418 -4.98 -26.23 22.50
N THR A 419 -6.19 -25.87 22.93
CA THR A 419 -7.40 -26.65 22.64
C THR A 419 -7.88 -26.43 21.21
N THR A 420 -7.78 -25.18 20.72
CA THR A 420 -8.18 -24.81 19.35
C THR A 420 -7.17 -25.34 18.34
N ASN A 421 -5.88 -25.18 18.63
CA ASN A 421 -4.79 -25.67 17.81
C ASN A 421 -3.76 -26.40 18.72
N PRO A 422 -3.77 -27.75 18.74
CA PRO A 422 -2.93 -28.55 19.63
C PRO A 422 -1.53 -28.83 19.09
N GLU A 423 -1.14 -28.25 17.95
CA GLU A 423 0.11 -28.60 17.27
C GLU A 423 1.36 -28.21 18.08
N THR A 424 2.34 -29.11 18.07
CA THR A 424 3.64 -28.93 18.74
C THR A 424 4.75 -29.40 17.81
N TYR A 425 6.00 -29.12 18.16
CA TYR A 425 7.15 -29.55 17.37
C TYR A 425 7.17 -31.06 17.09
N ALA A 426 6.81 -31.91 18.06
CA ALA A 426 6.75 -33.35 17.87
C ALA A 426 5.61 -33.82 16.95
N THR A 427 4.65 -32.95 16.62
CA THR A 427 3.58 -33.25 15.64
C THR A 427 4.18 -33.50 14.25
N ILE A 428 5.34 -32.93 13.92
CA ILE A 428 6.03 -33.14 12.63
C ILE A 428 6.27 -34.64 12.33
N ASN A 429 6.46 -35.49 13.36
CA ASN A 429 6.65 -36.93 13.17
C ASN A 429 5.46 -37.64 12.48
N GLN A 430 4.32 -36.98 12.34
CA GLN A 430 3.10 -37.52 11.75
C GLN A 430 2.97 -37.19 10.25
N PHE A 431 3.81 -36.30 9.72
CA PHE A 431 3.62 -35.70 8.40
C PHE A 431 4.86 -35.85 7.51
N ASN A 432 4.62 -35.89 6.21
CA ASN A 432 5.64 -35.95 5.17
C ASN A 432 5.35 -34.95 4.04
N GLU A 433 4.47 -33.98 4.30
CA GLU A 433 3.96 -32.99 3.37
C GLU A 433 4.31 -31.60 3.93
N VAL A 434 4.67 -30.64 3.07
CA VAL A 434 5.26 -29.37 3.49
C VAL A 434 4.24 -28.42 4.10
N HIS A 435 2.99 -28.39 3.61
CA HIS A 435 1.96 -27.55 4.19
C HIS A 435 1.60 -28.02 5.59
N ASP A 436 1.45 -29.33 5.82
CA ASP A 436 1.21 -29.91 7.15
C ASP A 436 2.33 -29.53 8.15
N ILE A 437 3.59 -29.50 7.69
CA ILE A 437 4.73 -29.06 8.52
C ILE A 437 4.71 -27.54 8.74
N GLY A 438 4.31 -26.77 7.72
CA GLY A 438 4.21 -25.33 7.78
C GLY A 438 3.18 -24.82 8.77
N GLU A 439 2.04 -25.52 8.89
CA GLU A 439 1.02 -25.22 9.91
C GLU A 439 1.59 -25.27 11.33
N ILE A 440 2.45 -26.26 11.61
CA ILE A 440 3.13 -26.40 12.90
C ILE A 440 4.09 -25.23 13.14
N TRP A 441 4.89 -24.88 12.13
CA TRP A 441 5.83 -23.75 12.22
C TRP A 441 5.12 -22.41 12.44
N ALA A 442 4.09 -22.15 11.66
CA ALA A 442 3.27 -20.94 11.77
C ALA A 442 2.55 -20.87 13.12
N SER A 443 2.04 -22.00 13.63
CA SER A 443 1.44 -22.08 14.97
C SER A 443 2.43 -21.75 16.08
N ILE A 444 3.68 -22.21 15.97
CA ILE A 444 4.78 -21.86 16.88
C ILE A 444 5.06 -20.35 16.83
N LEU A 445 5.19 -19.78 15.63
CA LEU A 445 5.45 -18.35 15.45
C LEU A 445 4.26 -17.46 15.82
N TYR A 446 3.03 -17.97 15.79
CA TYR A 446 1.84 -17.27 16.29
C TYR A 446 1.95 -16.95 17.79
N GLU A 447 2.56 -17.84 18.57
CA GLU A 447 2.83 -17.59 19.99
C GLU A 447 3.92 -16.52 20.17
N VAL A 448 4.97 -16.56 19.35
CA VAL A 448 6.03 -15.54 19.36
C VAL A 448 5.47 -14.18 19.00
N TYR A 449 4.63 -14.11 17.96
CA TYR A 449 3.97 -12.90 17.49
C TYR A 449 3.18 -12.19 18.60
N TRP A 450 2.27 -12.91 19.26
CA TRP A 450 1.50 -12.33 20.34
C TRP A 450 2.33 -12.01 21.57
N ASN A 451 3.37 -12.79 21.89
CA ASN A 451 4.29 -12.43 22.98
C ASN A 451 5.04 -11.12 22.71
N LEU A 452 5.41 -10.87 21.45
CA LEU A 452 6.07 -9.62 21.05
C LEU A 452 5.10 -8.45 21.07
N ILE A 453 3.84 -8.61 20.63
CA ILE A 453 2.82 -7.56 20.72
C ILE A 453 2.48 -7.25 22.18
N ASP A 454 2.27 -8.26 23.02
CA ASP A 454 1.96 -8.07 24.44
C ASP A 454 3.07 -7.27 25.16
N LYS A 455 4.32 -7.45 24.71
CA LYS A 455 5.49 -6.77 25.27
C LYS A 455 5.71 -5.37 24.70
N ASN A 456 5.64 -5.22 23.38
CA ASN A 456 6.13 -4.04 22.67
C ASN A 456 5.00 -3.20 22.04
N GLY A 457 3.75 -3.63 22.17
CA GLY A 457 2.59 -2.97 21.55
C GLY A 457 2.42 -3.32 20.07
N PHE A 458 1.48 -2.62 19.43
CA PHE A 458 1.11 -2.80 18.02
C PHE A 458 1.29 -1.49 17.25
N ASN A 459 1.84 -1.56 16.04
CA ASN A 459 1.96 -0.44 15.11
C ASN A 459 1.21 -0.75 13.81
N ALA A 460 0.28 0.12 13.42
CA ALA A 460 -0.48 -0.03 12.18
C ALA A 460 0.33 0.39 10.94
N ASP A 461 1.37 1.21 11.11
CA ASP A 461 2.25 1.61 10.02
C ASP A 461 3.30 0.53 9.76
N LEU A 462 3.09 -0.20 8.67
CA LEU A 462 3.98 -1.29 8.22
C LEU A 462 5.07 -0.81 7.25
N THR A 463 4.94 0.39 6.67
CA THR A 463 5.77 0.86 5.55
C THR A 463 6.90 1.79 5.98
N SER A 464 6.91 2.28 7.22
CA SER A 464 8.03 3.07 7.75
C SER A 464 9.29 2.25 8.09
N GLY A 465 9.17 0.93 8.24
CA GLY A 465 10.25 0.09 8.74
C GLY A 465 10.53 0.24 10.24
N ASN A 466 9.68 0.99 10.96
CA ASN A 466 9.76 1.07 12.42
C ASN A 466 9.49 -0.32 13.02
N HIS A 467 10.42 -0.81 13.83
CA HIS A 467 10.38 -2.14 14.46
C HIS A 467 10.30 -2.05 16.00
N ASP A 468 9.79 -0.94 16.54
CA ASP A 468 9.62 -0.76 17.98
C ASP A 468 8.42 -1.55 18.53
N ALA A 469 7.40 -1.78 17.69
CA ALA A 469 6.20 -2.54 18.06
C ALA A 469 6.34 -4.03 17.72
N GLY A 470 5.63 -4.89 18.44
CA GLY A 470 5.81 -6.34 18.35
C GLY A 470 5.51 -6.94 16.98
N ASN A 471 4.52 -6.39 16.27
CA ASN A 471 4.13 -6.88 14.95
C ASN A 471 5.15 -6.51 13.87
N THR A 472 5.61 -5.27 13.84
CA THR A 472 6.64 -4.83 12.89
C THR A 472 8.02 -5.38 13.25
N LEU A 473 8.30 -5.55 14.55
CA LEU A 473 9.49 -6.25 15.02
C LEU A 473 9.55 -7.69 14.49
N LEU A 474 8.46 -8.47 14.56
CA LEU A 474 8.50 -9.83 14.06
C LEU A 474 8.77 -9.89 12.55
N ILE A 475 8.18 -8.99 11.75
CA ILE A 475 8.50 -8.89 10.31
C ILE A 475 10.01 -8.71 10.12
N ARG A 476 10.59 -7.75 10.83
CA ARG A 476 12.02 -7.46 10.75
C ARG A 476 12.89 -8.64 11.20
N LEU A 477 12.54 -9.29 12.32
CA LEU A 477 13.26 -10.44 12.83
C LEU A 477 13.22 -11.63 11.86
N LEU A 478 12.09 -11.86 11.18
CA LEU A 478 11.98 -12.92 10.17
C LEU A 478 12.89 -12.63 8.98
N ILE A 479 12.83 -11.43 8.41
CA ILE A 479 13.69 -11.01 7.29
C ILE A 479 15.17 -11.14 7.64
N ASP A 480 15.58 -10.68 8.83
CA ASP A 480 16.97 -10.80 9.27
C ASP A 480 17.35 -12.26 9.56
N SER A 481 16.44 -13.07 10.11
CA SER A 481 16.69 -14.49 10.37
C SER A 481 16.91 -15.30 9.08
N PHE A 482 16.21 -14.99 7.99
CA PHE A 482 16.40 -15.66 6.71
C PHE A 482 17.80 -15.44 6.16
N LYS A 483 18.40 -14.27 6.43
CA LYS A 483 19.79 -13.94 6.04
C LYS A 483 20.83 -14.65 6.93
N LEU A 484 20.45 -15.04 8.15
CA LEU A 484 21.35 -15.62 9.16
C LEU A 484 21.32 -17.15 9.17
N GLN A 485 20.18 -17.76 8.85
CA GLN A 485 19.98 -19.20 8.92
C GLN A 485 20.76 -19.94 7.81
N PRO A 486 21.19 -21.19 8.05
CA PRO A 486 21.88 -21.97 7.02
C PRO A 486 20.95 -22.34 5.87
N CYS A 487 21.52 -22.83 4.78
CA CYS A 487 20.77 -23.44 3.68
C CYS A 487 20.09 -24.75 4.16
N ASN A 488 18.81 -24.93 3.84
CA ASN A 488 17.96 -26.03 4.32
C ASN A 488 17.96 -26.16 5.85
N PRO A 489 17.55 -25.12 6.59
CA PRO A 489 17.60 -25.12 8.05
C PRO A 489 16.58 -26.10 8.65
N THR A 490 16.85 -26.58 9.87
CA THR A 490 15.85 -27.23 10.74
C THR A 490 15.08 -26.20 11.56
N PHE A 491 13.95 -26.57 12.17
CA PHE A 491 13.18 -25.68 13.07
C PHE A 491 14.05 -25.11 14.20
N ILE A 492 14.94 -25.93 14.76
CA ILE A 492 15.87 -25.53 15.82
C ILE A 492 16.83 -24.45 15.29
N GLN A 493 17.38 -24.64 14.09
CA GLN A 493 18.29 -23.67 13.47
C GLN A 493 17.58 -22.36 13.13
N SER A 494 16.36 -22.40 12.58
CA SER A 494 15.56 -21.20 12.29
C SER A 494 15.14 -20.45 13.56
N ARG A 495 14.75 -21.17 14.62
CA ARG A 495 14.51 -20.57 15.95
C ARG A 495 15.74 -19.81 16.44
N ASP A 496 16.89 -20.45 16.38
CA ASP A 496 18.14 -19.86 16.85
C ASP A 496 18.55 -18.66 15.98
N ALA A 497 18.26 -18.68 14.68
CA ALA A 497 18.46 -17.54 13.78
C ALA A 497 17.53 -16.35 14.12
N ILE A 498 16.27 -16.59 14.50
CA ILE A 498 15.35 -15.52 14.98
C ILE A 498 15.85 -14.90 16.28
N LEU A 499 16.33 -15.72 17.22
CA LEU A 499 16.94 -15.23 18.47
C LEU A 499 18.24 -14.45 18.21
N LEU A 500 19.04 -14.89 17.24
CA LEU A 500 20.24 -14.18 16.81
C LEU A 500 19.87 -12.85 16.16
N ALA A 501 18.83 -12.80 15.32
CA ALA A 501 18.32 -11.56 14.74
C ALA A 501 17.92 -10.55 15.82
N ASP A 502 17.18 -10.97 16.85
CA ASP A 502 16.83 -10.09 17.99
C ASP A 502 18.07 -9.63 18.76
N THR A 503 19.07 -10.52 18.90
CA THR A 503 20.34 -10.18 19.54
C THR A 503 21.08 -9.09 18.76
N GLN A 504 21.16 -9.19 17.43
CA GLN A 504 21.86 -8.20 16.59
C GLN A 504 21.09 -6.89 16.46
N LEU A 505 19.76 -6.95 16.40
CA LEU A 505 18.90 -5.78 16.18
C LEU A 505 18.65 -4.99 17.47
N THR A 506 18.34 -5.68 18.57
CA THR A 506 17.86 -5.05 19.82
C THR A 506 18.76 -5.31 21.03
N GLY A 507 19.89 -5.99 20.84
CA GLY A 507 20.72 -6.47 21.95
C GLY A 507 20.08 -7.65 22.72
N GLY A 508 19.07 -8.31 22.15
CA GLY A 508 18.40 -9.46 22.75
C GLY A 508 17.31 -9.06 23.74
N ALA A 509 16.77 -7.84 23.60
CA ALA A 509 15.77 -7.29 24.51
C ALA A 509 14.52 -8.17 24.57
N ASN A 510 14.20 -8.96 23.54
CA ASN A 510 12.98 -9.74 23.42
C ASN A 510 13.18 -11.25 23.66
N LYS A 511 14.41 -11.67 23.99
CA LYS A 511 14.80 -13.07 24.20
C LYS A 511 13.76 -13.91 24.97
N CYS A 512 13.27 -13.44 26.12
CA CYS A 512 12.33 -14.22 26.92
C CYS A 512 10.93 -14.32 26.31
N ALA A 513 10.46 -13.29 25.61
CA ALA A 513 9.18 -13.33 24.90
C ALA A 513 9.23 -14.34 23.75
N ILE A 514 10.34 -14.32 22.99
CA ILE A 514 10.58 -15.24 21.88
C ILE A 514 10.70 -16.69 22.38
N TRP A 515 11.56 -16.96 23.38
CA TRP A 515 11.72 -18.31 23.94
C TRP A 515 10.42 -18.88 24.52
N LYS A 516 9.61 -18.07 25.21
CA LYS A 516 8.33 -18.51 25.76
C LYS A 516 7.35 -18.94 24.66
N GLY A 517 7.38 -18.28 23.50
CA GLY A 517 6.55 -18.64 22.35
C GLY A 517 6.95 -20.01 21.80
N PHE A 518 8.25 -20.17 21.50
CA PHE A 518 8.80 -21.44 21.02
C PHE A 518 8.59 -22.60 22.02
N ALA A 519 8.91 -22.38 23.29
CA ALA A 519 8.79 -23.39 24.33
C ALA A 519 7.34 -23.83 24.59
N LYS A 520 6.35 -22.93 24.44
CA LYS A 520 4.94 -23.28 24.63
C LYS A 520 4.48 -24.39 23.67
N ARG A 521 5.02 -24.42 22.46
CA ARG A 521 4.69 -25.42 21.42
C ARG A 521 5.81 -26.43 21.18
N GLY A 522 6.66 -26.66 22.18
CA GLY A 522 7.60 -27.78 22.19
C GLY A 522 8.94 -27.53 21.50
N LEU A 523 9.28 -26.28 21.15
CA LEU A 523 10.58 -25.92 20.54
C LEU A 523 11.51 -25.16 21.52
N GLY A 524 11.43 -25.50 22.80
CA GLY A 524 12.27 -24.97 23.88
C GLY A 524 13.73 -25.42 23.80
N THR A 525 14.55 -25.04 24.78
CA THR A 525 16.00 -25.29 24.80
C THR A 525 16.37 -26.76 24.82
N ASP A 526 15.45 -27.62 25.25
CA ASP A 526 15.60 -29.08 25.34
C ASP A 526 14.89 -29.85 24.22
N ALA A 527 14.43 -29.16 23.17
CA ALA A 527 13.91 -29.80 21.97
C ALA A 527 15.05 -30.45 21.16
N THR A 528 14.76 -31.58 20.49
CA THR A 528 15.76 -32.31 19.68
C THR A 528 15.15 -32.87 18.40
N ASP A 529 15.92 -32.93 17.32
CA ASP A 529 15.62 -33.58 16.03
C ASP A 529 16.51 -34.81 15.75
N ALA A 530 17.22 -35.30 16.78
CA ALA A 530 18.24 -36.34 16.65
C ALA A 530 17.69 -37.62 15.99
N GLY A 531 18.39 -38.08 14.95
CA GLY A 531 18.00 -39.29 14.21
C GLY A 531 16.73 -39.13 13.37
N GLY A 532 16.33 -37.90 13.02
CA GLY A 532 15.13 -37.62 12.24
C GLY A 532 13.84 -37.76 13.05
N LYS A 533 13.94 -37.70 14.38
CA LYS A 533 12.80 -37.77 15.30
C LYS A 533 12.69 -36.47 16.07
N TYR A 534 11.55 -35.80 15.92
CA TYR A 534 11.27 -34.52 16.56
C TYR A 534 10.73 -34.75 17.97
N VAL A 535 11.38 -34.21 18.99
CA VAL A 535 11.00 -34.36 20.40
C VAL A 535 10.74 -33.00 21.01
N ASN A 536 9.56 -32.86 21.63
CA ASN A 536 9.17 -31.64 22.32
C ASN A 536 10.14 -31.32 23.46
N GLY A 537 10.56 -30.07 23.52
CA GLY A 537 11.20 -29.44 24.68
C GLY A 537 10.42 -28.20 25.10
N ASN A 538 10.18 -28.03 26.39
CA ASN A 538 9.40 -26.91 26.92
C ASN A 538 10.21 -26.01 27.86
N LYS A 539 11.53 -26.25 28.00
CA LYS A 539 12.39 -25.39 28.82
C LYS A 539 12.68 -24.06 28.12
N VAL A 540 12.75 -23.01 28.93
CA VAL A 540 13.26 -21.69 28.53
C VAL A 540 14.63 -21.47 29.19
N PRO A 541 15.50 -20.60 28.63
CA PRO A 541 16.78 -20.29 29.26
C PRO A 541 16.61 -19.72 30.67
N GLU A 542 17.61 -19.96 31.52
CA GLU A 542 17.66 -19.34 32.85
C GLU A 542 17.64 -17.80 32.75
N GLY A 543 16.88 -17.14 33.62
CA GLY A 543 16.62 -15.69 33.54
C GLY A 543 15.41 -15.29 32.70
N CYS A 544 14.71 -16.26 32.12
CA CYS A 544 13.36 -16.14 31.59
C CYS A 544 12.35 -16.91 32.48
#